data_AF-A0A7X7JAA4-F1
#
_entry.id   AF-A0A7X7JAA4-F1
#
_cell.length_a   1.000
_cell.length_b   1.000
_cell.length_c   1.000
_cell.angle_alpha   90.00
_cell.angle_beta   90.00
_cell.angle_gamma   90.00
#
_symmetry.space_group_name_H-M   'P 1'
#
loop_
_entity.id
_entity.type
_entity.pdbx_description
1 polymer ?
#
loop_
_entity_poly.entity_id
_entity_poly.type
_entity_poly.pdbx_seq_one_letter_code
_entity_poly.pdbx_strand_id
1 'polypeptide(L)'
;YQNQSPLGFRWYQQQAALWTALAQSQVPADVIWTESLSAEKLAKYRVIVTLESRLLNDGQAELIRDWVRQGGVLVAGGTVSLFDQADKVRSDYMLADVFGVKYAGFAGVADAARNGSLMFEVGKLPLPVESTMMLPTVVNHVHREIKPVKSIGVYKVKANGALPGLAAGAECEYDMPLGYDKVKPGTAETLAEFANGDPAITLNRFDKGLCYFWTPIYPALCYVGSGFENDASVKDFWPNVREALAAMVKGGLAQQKAALPVDVTGVSKEVEVTVRQQPEQGRWMVHLLDYDTKSAGVKGAVMTVHPPEGKTVKRIFYPDTGTEIKFTAAEGGAAANLRDFDVHDMAVVELE
;
A
#
# COMPACT_ATOMS: atom_id res chain seq x y z
N TYR A 1 23.38 13.36 8.72
CA TYR A 1 23.37 12.96 7.29
C TYR A 1 24.69 12.39 6.76
N GLN A 2 25.82 12.42 7.49
CA GLN A 2 27.12 11.93 6.96
C GLN A 2 27.39 10.40 7.10
N ASN A 3 26.50 9.62 7.74
CA ASN A 3 26.62 8.16 7.90
C ASN A 3 25.43 7.40 7.30
N GLN A 4 24.97 7.78 6.10
CA GLN A 4 23.91 7.02 5.43
C GLN A 4 24.49 5.78 4.77
N SER A 5 23.81 4.64 4.92
CA SER A 5 24.11 3.46 4.10
C SER A 5 23.99 3.84 2.63
N PRO A 6 24.95 3.47 1.76
CA PRO A 6 24.81 3.67 0.33
C PRO A 6 23.60 2.90 -0.25
N LEU A 7 23.09 1.90 0.50
CA LEU A 7 21.87 1.15 0.17
C LEU A 7 20.57 1.85 0.61
N GLY A 8 20.65 3.09 1.12
CA GLY A 8 19.52 3.84 1.64
C GLY A 8 19.05 3.35 3.01
N PHE A 9 18.05 4.04 3.56
CA PHE A 9 17.45 3.68 4.85
C PHE A 9 16.27 2.74 4.70
N ARG A 10 16.01 1.94 5.74
CA ARG A 10 14.86 1.03 5.83
C ARG A 10 13.52 1.70 5.50
N TRP A 11 13.35 2.97 5.89
CA TRP A 11 12.15 3.74 5.55
C TRP A 11 12.01 3.96 4.04
N TYR A 12 13.08 4.35 3.33
CA TYR A 12 13.04 4.48 1.86
C TYR A 12 12.76 3.13 1.19
N GLN A 13 13.40 2.06 1.69
CA GLN A 13 13.16 0.70 1.21
C GLN A 13 11.67 0.30 1.33
N GLN A 14 11.05 0.62 2.46
CA GLN A 14 9.61 0.41 2.70
C GLN A 14 8.75 1.23 1.73
N GLN A 15 9.02 2.53 1.56
CA GLN A 15 8.21 3.37 0.67
C GLN A 15 8.31 2.92 -0.79
N ALA A 16 9.52 2.56 -1.26
CA ALA A 16 9.71 1.99 -2.59
C ALA A 16 8.96 0.66 -2.75
N ALA A 17 8.98 -0.20 -1.73
CA ALA A 17 8.24 -1.45 -1.76
C ALA A 17 6.71 -1.25 -1.71
N LEU A 18 6.19 -0.25 -0.99
CA LEU A 18 4.77 0.09 -1.03
C LEU A 18 4.33 0.55 -2.42
N TRP A 19 5.15 1.39 -3.07
CA TRP A 19 4.92 1.80 -4.46
C TRP A 19 4.85 0.57 -5.39
N THR A 20 5.84 -0.31 -5.30
CA THR A 20 5.86 -1.56 -6.09
C THR A 20 4.65 -2.45 -5.79
N ALA A 21 4.23 -2.59 -4.54
CA ALA A 21 3.06 -3.40 -4.17
C ALA A 21 1.77 -2.87 -4.80
N LEU A 22 1.58 -1.54 -4.82
CA LEU A 22 0.43 -0.91 -5.48
C LEU A 22 0.49 -1.08 -7.00
N ALA A 23 1.65 -0.89 -7.61
CA ALA A 23 1.87 -1.08 -9.05
C ALA A 23 1.58 -2.54 -9.47
N GLN A 24 2.12 -3.51 -8.76
CA GLN A 24 1.89 -4.95 -8.99
C GLN A 24 0.45 -5.40 -8.71
N SER A 25 -0.37 -4.52 -8.10
CA SER A 25 -1.80 -4.72 -7.87
C SER A 25 -2.68 -3.92 -8.83
N GLN A 26 -2.07 -3.31 -9.86
CA GLN A 26 -2.73 -2.44 -10.83
C GLN A 26 -3.54 -1.33 -10.16
N VAL A 27 -3.02 -0.77 -9.05
CA VAL A 27 -3.61 0.36 -8.34
C VAL A 27 -2.87 1.63 -8.76
N PRO A 28 -3.48 2.52 -9.57
CA PRO A 28 -2.87 3.81 -9.90
C PRO A 28 -2.74 4.65 -8.64
N ALA A 29 -1.52 5.10 -8.36
CA ALA A 29 -1.18 5.84 -7.15
C ALA A 29 -0.35 7.10 -7.47
N ASP A 30 -0.27 7.99 -6.48
CA ASP A 30 0.54 9.20 -6.51
C ASP A 30 1.23 9.37 -5.15
N VAL A 31 2.25 10.22 -5.09
CA VAL A 31 3.02 10.49 -3.87
C VAL A 31 2.79 11.93 -3.44
N ILE A 32 2.35 12.10 -2.19
CA ILE A 32 2.30 13.42 -1.53
C ILE A 32 3.25 13.44 -0.34
N TRP A 33 3.89 14.59 -0.13
CA TRP A 33 4.85 14.80 0.96
C TRP A 33 4.15 15.44 2.15
N THR A 34 4.36 14.86 3.34
CA THR A 34 3.80 15.31 4.62
C THR A 34 4.20 16.76 4.94
N GLU A 35 5.39 17.18 4.54
CA GLU A 35 5.92 18.54 4.67
C GLU A 35 5.09 19.58 3.89
N SER A 36 4.34 19.13 2.88
CA SER A 36 3.57 19.97 1.99
C SER A 36 2.06 19.72 2.10
N LEU A 37 1.63 19.00 3.13
CA LEU A 37 0.25 18.57 3.32
C LEU A 37 -0.69 19.79 3.44
N SER A 38 -1.78 19.77 2.70
CA SER A 38 -2.85 20.77 2.79
C SER A 38 -4.21 20.11 2.58
N ALA A 39 -5.27 20.78 3.03
CA ALA A 39 -6.63 20.31 2.81
C ALA A 39 -6.93 20.14 1.31
N GLU A 40 -6.47 21.06 0.45
CA GLU A 40 -6.72 20.93 -1.01
C GLU A 40 -5.99 19.74 -1.62
N LYS A 41 -4.81 19.37 -1.12
CA LYS A 41 -4.10 18.16 -1.59
C LYS A 41 -4.80 16.90 -1.13
N LEU A 42 -5.16 16.83 0.15
CA LEU A 42 -5.87 15.68 0.73
C LEU A 42 -7.20 15.42 -0.01
N ALA A 43 -7.95 16.49 -0.34
CA ALA A 43 -9.23 16.40 -1.03
C ALA A 43 -9.17 15.77 -2.44
N LYS A 44 -7.99 15.69 -3.05
CA LYS A 44 -7.81 15.03 -4.36
C LYS A 44 -7.86 13.50 -4.29
N TYR A 45 -7.67 12.94 -3.10
CA TYR A 45 -7.53 11.50 -2.91
C TYR A 45 -8.66 10.96 -2.03
N ARG A 46 -9.19 9.80 -2.42
CA ARG A 46 -10.17 9.04 -1.61
C ARG A 46 -9.49 8.15 -0.58
N VAL A 47 -8.28 7.68 -0.87
CA VAL A 47 -7.48 6.81 0.00
C VAL A 47 -6.10 7.41 0.17
N ILE A 48 -5.58 7.37 1.39
CA ILE A 48 -4.18 7.70 1.71
C ILE A 48 -3.57 6.51 2.43
N VAL A 49 -2.45 6.03 1.89
CA VAL A 49 -1.61 5.02 2.56
C VAL A 49 -0.46 5.74 3.22
N THR A 50 -0.35 5.61 4.54
CA THR A 50 0.77 6.14 5.33
C THR A 50 1.25 5.08 6.30
N LEU A 51 2.40 4.48 6.01
CA LEU A 51 3.00 3.47 6.87
C LEU A 51 4.38 3.96 7.29
N GLU A 52 4.67 3.86 8.59
CA GLU A 52 5.95 4.26 9.19
C GLU A 52 6.28 5.76 9.09
N SER A 53 5.28 6.62 8.87
CA SER A 53 5.41 8.08 9.02
C SER A 53 5.41 8.46 10.51
N ARG A 54 6.56 8.22 11.17
CA ARG A 54 6.74 8.33 12.63
C ARG A 54 6.33 9.67 13.24
N LEU A 55 6.62 10.74 12.52
CA LEU A 55 6.50 12.11 13.00
C LEU A 55 5.35 12.81 12.30
N LEU A 56 4.40 13.29 13.08
CA LEU A 56 3.40 14.28 12.67
C LEU A 56 3.41 15.41 13.70
N ASN A 57 3.17 16.64 13.23
CA ASN A 57 2.85 17.76 14.10
C ASN A 57 1.32 17.91 14.28
N ASP A 58 0.90 18.78 15.19
CA ASP A 58 -0.51 19.01 15.54
C ASP A 58 -1.36 19.40 14.33
N GLY A 59 -0.86 20.31 13.49
CA GLY A 59 -1.56 20.72 12.28
C GLY A 59 -1.73 19.58 11.27
N GLN A 60 -0.71 18.75 11.06
CA GLN A 60 -0.77 17.62 10.14
C GLN A 60 -1.74 16.54 10.63
N ALA A 61 -1.76 16.25 11.93
CA ALA A 61 -2.71 15.30 12.51
C ALA A 61 -4.16 15.81 12.37
N GLU A 62 -4.42 17.10 12.65
CA GLU A 62 -5.76 17.68 12.45
C GLU A 62 -6.19 17.66 10.97
N LEU A 63 -5.29 17.98 10.04
CA LEU A 63 -5.59 17.89 8.59
C LEU A 63 -6.02 16.47 8.18
N ILE A 64 -5.28 15.45 8.64
CA ILE A 64 -5.62 14.05 8.36
C ILE A 64 -6.96 13.69 9.02
N ARG A 65 -7.14 14.06 10.28
CA ARG A 65 -8.37 13.80 11.04
C ARG A 65 -9.58 14.39 10.32
N ASP A 66 -9.54 15.68 9.97
CA ASP A 66 -10.64 16.36 9.29
C ASP A 66 -10.92 15.80 7.89
N TRP A 67 -9.89 15.37 7.17
CA TRP A 67 -10.07 14.69 5.89
C TRP A 67 -10.76 13.33 6.04
N VAL A 68 -10.38 12.53 7.04
CA VAL A 68 -11.08 11.27 7.34
C VAL A 68 -12.53 11.56 7.75
N ARG A 69 -12.78 12.58 8.61
CA ARG A 69 -14.16 12.94 9.00
C ARG A 69 -15.07 13.23 7.81
N GLN A 70 -14.49 13.75 6.72
CA GLN A 70 -15.19 14.12 5.49
C GLN A 70 -15.40 12.95 4.51
N GLY A 71 -14.93 11.74 4.83
CA GLY A 71 -15.08 10.55 3.98
C GLY A 71 -13.76 9.98 3.45
N GLY A 72 -12.62 10.50 3.89
CA GLY A 72 -11.31 9.94 3.57
C GLY A 72 -11.13 8.52 4.13
N VAL A 73 -10.39 7.69 3.39
CA VAL A 73 -9.99 6.34 3.81
C VAL A 73 -8.50 6.36 4.16
N LEU A 74 -8.17 6.19 5.43
CA LEU A 74 -6.79 6.09 5.87
C LEU A 74 -6.36 4.61 5.93
N VAL A 75 -5.24 4.27 5.30
CA VAL A 75 -4.51 3.03 5.57
C VAL A 75 -3.25 3.43 6.34
N ALA A 76 -3.31 3.28 7.66
CA ALA A 76 -2.23 3.60 8.58
C ALA A 76 -1.64 2.33 9.19
N GLY A 77 -0.48 2.44 9.84
CA GLY A 77 0.16 1.27 10.44
C GLY A 77 1.58 1.49 10.92
N GLY A 78 2.01 0.59 11.78
CA GLY A 78 3.24 0.70 12.53
C GLY A 78 3.34 2.02 13.30
N THR A 79 4.53 2.62 13.27
CA THR A 79 4.88 3.74 14.16
C THR A 79 4.29 5.10 13.78
N VAL A 80 3.26 5.16 12.92
CA VAL A 80 2.65 6.41 12.44
C VAL A 80 2.12 7.24 13.61
N SER A 81 2.55 8.50 13.69
CA SER A 81 2.12 9.46 14.72
C SER A 81 2.45 9.09 16.17
N LEU A 82 3.30 8.07 16.38
CA LEU A 82 3.66 7.57 17.71
C LEU A 82 4.81 8.38 18.35
N PHE A 83 5.58 9.12 17.56
CA PHE A 83 6.75 9.86 18.05
C PHE A 83 6.49 11.37 18.05
N ASP A 84 7.16 12.09 18.95
CA ASP A 84 7.21 13.55 18.94
C ASP A 84 8.41 14.09 18.13
N GLN A 85 8.49 15.41 17.93
CA GLN A 85 9.55 16.06 17.15
C GLN A 85 10.97 15.89 17.74
N ALA A 86 11.08 15.39 18.98
CA ALA A 86 12.34 15.06 19.64
C ALA A 86 12.66 13.55 19.58
N ASP A 87 11.97 12.79 18.71
CA ASP A 87 12.07 11.33 18.58
C ASP A 87 11.74 10.56 19.86
N LYS A 88 10.90 11.14 20.74
CA LYS A 88 10.41 10.43 21.91
C LYS A 88 9.10 9.73 21.60
N VAL A 89 9.02 8.47 22.02
CA VAL A 89 7.80 7.67 21.96
C VAL A 89 6.74 8.33 22.86
N ARG A 90 5.57 8.61 22.29
CA ARG A 90 4.39 9.10 23.02
C ARG A 90 3.75 7.95 23.79
N SER A 91 2.95 8.27 24.80
CA SER A 91 2.16 7.25 25.52
C SER A 91 1.07 6.62 24.67
N ASP A 92 0.62 7.32 23.62
CA ASP A 92 -0.37 6.84 22.65
C ASP A 92 -0.19 7.55 21.29
N TYR A 93 -0.81 7.03 20.25
CA TYR A 93 -0.81 7.64 18.92
C TYR A 93 -1.53 9.00 18.95
N MET A 94 -1.00 9.95 18.20
CA MET A 94 -1.65 11.25 18.03
C MET A 94 -2.99 11.17 17.28
N LEU A 95 -3.17 10.11 16.48
CA LEU A 95 -4.38 9.79 15.72
C LEU A 95 -5.12 8.57 16.30
N ALA A 96 -4.93 8.23 17.58
CA ALA A 96 -5.54 7.04 18.21
C ALA A 96 -7.08 7.00 18.07
N ASP A 97 -7.74 8.16 18.06
CA ASP A 97 -9.18 8.30 17.83
C ASP A 97 -9.59 7.92 16.40
N VAL A 98 -8.80 8.34 15.40
CA VAL A 98 -8.99 7.95 13.99
C VAL A 98 -8.69 6.47 13.79
N PHE A 99 -7.63 5.96 14.40
CA PHE A 99 -7.24 4.55 14.31
C PHE A 99 -8.22 3.64 15.06
N GLY A 100 -8.92 4.15 16.07
CA GLY A 100 -9.85 3.40 16.92
C GLY A 100 -9.14 2.39 17.83
N VAL A 101 -7.84 2.55 18.04
CA VAL A 101 -6.99 1.67 18.85
C VAL A 101 -6.06 2.51 19.72
N LYS A 102 -5.63 1.96 20.85
CA LYS A 102 -4.60 2.55 21.71
C LYS A 102 -3.29 1.78 21.62
N TYR A 103 -2.18 2.49 21.64
CA TYR A 103 -0.85 1.87 21.72
C TYR A 103 -0.70 1.10 23.04
N ALA A 104 -0.15 -0.12 22.95
CA ALA A 104 0.05 -1.01 24.09
C ALA A 104 1.47 -1.60 24.15
N GLY A 105 2.42 -1.02 23.41
CA GLY A 105 3.81 -1.42 23.38
C GLY A 105 4.23 -2.07 22.06
N PHE A 106 5.50 -2.46 22.00
CA PHE A 106 6.10 -3.10 20.83
C PHE A 106 6.25 -4.60 21.06
N ALA A 107 5.99 -5.39 20.03
CA ALA A 107 6.27 -6.82 19.98
C ALA A 107 7.38 -7.09 18.98
N GLY A 108 8.41 -7.82 19.39
CA GLY A 108 9.48 -8.30 18.52
C GLY A 108 10.04 -9.63 18.99
N VAL A 109 11.16 -10.05 18.40
CA VAL A 109 11.81 -11.33 18.70
C VAL A 109 13.12 -11.10 19.43
N ALA A 110 13.19 -11.60 20.67
CA ALA A 110 14.44 -11.63 21.45
C ALA A 110 15.24 -12.93 21.24
N ASP A 111 14.59 -14.01 20.79
CA ASP A 111 15.22 -15.30 20.56
C ASP A 111 16.02 -15.30 19.24
N ALA A 112 17.35 -15.34 19.36
CA ALA A 112 18.25 -15.37 18.21
C ALA A 112 18.02 -16.58 17.27
N ALA A 113 17.48 -17.70 17.78
CA ALA A 113 17.17 -18.86 16.94
C ALA A 113 16.02 -18.58 15.95
N ARG A 114 15.18 -17.60 16.26
CA ARG A 114 14.03 -17.14 15.47
C ARG A 114 14.32 -15.87 14.66
N ASN A 115 15.58 -15.48 14.55
CA ASN A 115 16.01 -14.30 13.81
C ASN A 115 17.01 -14.68 12.71
N GLY A 116 16.50 -14.81 11.48
CA GLY A 116 17.31 -14.93 10.26
C GLY A 116 17.38 -13.65 9.44
N SER A 117 16.79 -12.55 9.90
CA SER A 117 16.73 -11.29 9.17
C SER A 117 18.03 -10.52 9.39
N LEU A 118 18.62 -10.02 8.31
CA LEU A 118 19.89 -9.30 8.35
C LEU A 118 19.69 -7.83 7.99
N MET A 119 20.51 -6.96 8.57
CA MET A 119 20.59 -5.54 8.26
C MET A 119 22.03 -5.13 7.92
N PHE A 120 22.16 -4.04 7.17
CA PHE A 120 23.43 -3.42 6.86
C PHE A 120 23.62 -2.14 7.67
N GLU A 121 24.71 -2.09 8.41
CA GLU A 121 25.23 -0.89 9.04
C GLU A 121 26.52 -0.48 8.30
N VAL A 122 26.71 0.83 8.10
CA VAL A 122 27.88 1.35 7.37
C VAL A 122 29.18 0.86 8.02
N GLY A 123 30.05 0.25 7.20
CA GLY A 123 31.35 -0.23 7.64
C GLY A 123 31.35 -1.56 8.39
N LYS A 124 30.21 -2.29 8.44
CA LYS A 124 30.11 -3.61 9.06
C LYS A 124 29.66 -4.69 8.09
N LEU A 125 30.00 -5.95 8.40
CA LEU A 125 29.36 -7.11 7.77
C LEU A 125 27.86 -7.15 8.16
N PRO A 126 27.00 -7.83 7.39
CA PRO A 126 25.58 -7.96 7.72
C PRO A 126 25.38 -8.46 9.15
N LEU A 127 24.54 -7.76 9.91
CA LEU A 127 24.21 -8.07 11.30
C LEU A 127 22.76 -8.56 11.41
N PRO A 128 22.39 -9.37 12.40
CA PRO A 128 20.99 -9.66 12.68
C PRO A 128 20.20 -8.36 12.90
N VAL A 129 18.98 -8.31 12.37
CA VAL A 129 18.03 -7.23 12.65
C VAL A 129 17.74 -7.22 14.15
N GLU A 130 17.86 -6.05 14.76
CA GLU A 130 17.45 -5.84 16.15
C GLU A 130 15.95 -5.49 16.21
N SER A 131 15.19 -6.20 17.05
CA SER A 131 13.78 -5.89 17.30
C SER A 131 13.67 -4.63 18.16
N THR A 132 13.61 -3.48 17.50
CA THR A 132 13.49 -2.18 18.14
C THR A 132 12.80 -1.20 17.20
N MET A 133 12.16 -0.19 17.80
CA MET A 133 11.63 0.97 17.08
C MET A 133 12.53 2.20 17.22
N MET A 134 13.61 2.10 18.01
CA MET A 134 14.43 3.24 18.40
C MET A 134 15.60 3.49 17.45
N LEU A 135 15.94 4.77 17.28
CA LEU A 135 17.20 5.17 16.67
C LEU A 135 18.41 4.71 17.53
N PRO A 136 19.57 4.45 16.91
CA PRO A 136 19.83 4.55 15.47
C PRO A 136 19.44 3.30 14.67
N THR A 137 19.19 2.15 15.30
CA THR A 137 19.14 0.84 14.62
C THR A 137 18.08 0.73 13.53
N VAL A 138 16.93 1.38 13.71
CA VAL A 138 15.79 1.37 12.77
C VAL A 138 16.06 2.00 11.40
N VAL A 139 17.16 2.74 11.22
CA VAL A 139 17.51 3.29 9.90
C VAL A 139 18.24 2.28 9.01
N ASN A 140 18.76 1.19 9.56
CA ASN A 140 19.60 0.25 8.84
C ASN A 140 18.81 -0.53 7.78
N HIS A 141 19.33 -0.54 6.54
CA HIS A 141 18.78 -1.27 5.40
C HIS A 141 18.60 -2.75 5.73
N VAL A 142 17.49 -3.36 5.33
CA VAL A 142 17.21 -4.79 5.59
C VAL A 142 17.52 -5.61 4.36
N HIS A 143 18.28 -6.69 4.51
CA HIS A 143 18.63 -7.57 3.40
C HIS A 143 17.40 -8.37 2.93
N ARG A 144 17.12 -8.32 1.62
CA ARG A 144 15.96 -8.99 0.99
C ARG A 144 16.28 -9.86 -0.22
N GLU A 145 17.54 -10.06 -0.58
CA GLU A 145 17.91 -11.01 -1.64
C GLU A 145 17.63 -12.46 -1.23
N ILE A 146 17.54 -12.74 0.07
CA ILE A 146 17.23 -14.06 0.62
C ILE A 146 16.07 -13.92 1.59
N LYS A 147 15.02 -14.71 1.38
CA LYS A 147 13.88 -14.80 2.31
C LYS A 147 14.36 -15.37 3.66
N PRO A 148 14.23 -14.63 4.78
CA PRO A 148 14.71 -15.08 6.09
C PRO A 148 13.74 -16.08 6.72
N VAL A 149 13.75 -17.35 6.28
CA VAL A 149 12.73 -18.36 6.64
C VAL A 149 12.48 -18.49 8.15
N LYS A 150 13.53 -18.38 8.98
CA LYS A 150 13.42 -18.47 10.45
C LYS A 150 12.68 -17.29 11.10
N SER A 151 12.62 -16.16 10.40
CA SER A 151 12.03 -14.90 10.85
C SER A 151 10.55 -14.77 10.49
N ILE A 152 10.00 -15.68 9.69
CA ILE A 152 8.63 -15.57 9.19
C ILE A 152 7.65 -15.87 10.32
N GLY A 153 6.76 -14.93 10.59
CA GLY A 153 5.56 -15.13 11.39
C GLY A 153 4.32 -15.00 10.50
N VAL A 154 3.17 -15.40 11.03
CA VAL A 154 1.89 -15.30 10.33
C VAL A 154 0.82 -14.66 11.21
N TYR A 155 -0.08 -13.92 10.56
CA TYR A 155 -1.38 -13.54 11.10
C TYR A 155 -2.49 -13.99 10.14
N LYS A 156 -3.71 -14.18 10.66
CA LYS A 156 -4.81 -14.76 9.89
C LYS A 156 -5.96 -13.78 9.72
N VAL A 157 -6.46 -13.70 8.49
CA VAL A 157 -7.64 -12.90 8.15
C VAL A 157 -8.89 -13.53 8.78
N LYS A 158 -9.71 -12.72 9.44
CA LYS A 158 -11.04 -13.12 9.92
C LYS A 158 -12.05 -12.98 8.78
N ALA A 159 -13.10 -13.79 8.79
CA ALA A 159 -14.18 -13.66 7.81
C ALA A 159 -14.84 -12.27 7.93
N ASN A 160 -14.70 -11.41 6.93
CA ASN A 160 -15.45 -10.16 6.78
C ASN A 160 -15.40 -9.65 5.33
N GLY A 161 -16.35 -8.80 4.95
CA GLY A 161 -16.40 -8.18 3.61
C GLY A 161 -15.51 -6.94 3.45
N ALA A 162 -14.65 -6.62 4.44
CA ALA A 162 -13.86 -5.40 4.44
C ALA A 162 -12.46 -5.55 3.80
N LEU A 163 -12.02 -6.79 3.52
CA LEU A 163 -10.76 -7.10 2.84
C LEU A 163 -11.03 -7.90 1.56
N PRO A 164 -11.55 -7.26 0.49
CA PRO A 164 -11.85 -7.95 -0.77
C PRO A 164 -10.61 -8.65 -1.34
N GLY A 165 -10.80 -9.87 -1.84
CA GLY A 165 -9.72 -10.71 -2.39
C GLY A 165 -9.01 -11.59 -1.36
N LEU A 166 -9.18 -11.34 -0.06
CA LEU A 166 -8.63 -12.19 1.00
C LEU A 166 -9.70 -13.10 1.58
N ALA A 167 -9.44 -14.41 1.54
CA ALA A 167 -10.33 -15.40 2.14
C ALA A 167 -10.22 -15.42 3.67
N ALA A 168 -11.31 -15.80 4.34
CA ALA A 168 -11.26 -16.10 5.76
C ALA A 168 -10.23 -17.21 6.05
N GLY A 169 -9.37 -16.99 7.03
CA GLY A 169 -8.28 -17.89 7.38
C GLY A 169 -7.03 -17.77 6.51
N ALA A 170 -7.01 -16.87 5.51
CA ALA A 170 -5.81 -16.59 4.73
C ALA A 170 -4.67 -16.16 5.68
N GLU A 171 -3.51 -16.80 5.51
CA GLU A 171 -2.31 -16.50 6.29
C GLU A 171 -1.52 -15.41 5.57
N CYS A 172 -1.25 -14.31 6.28
CA CYS A 172 -0.38 -13.25 5.81
C CYS A 172 0.95 -13.33 6.55
N GLU A 173 2.05 -13.34 5.81
CA GLU A 173 3.37 -13.39 6.40
C GLU A 173 3.87 -12.01 6.84
N TYR A 174 4.70 -11.99 7.89
CA TYR A 174 5.45 -10.80 8.32
C TYR A 174 6.82 -11.18 8.88
N ASP A 175 7.73 -10.21 8.97
CA ASP A 175 9.09 -10.38 9.52
C ASP A 175 9.07 -10.15 11.04
N MET A 176 9.09 -11.22 11.83
CA MET A 176 8.98 -11.14 13.30
C MET A 176 10.08 -10.28 13.96
N PRO A 177 11.35 -10.32 13.52
CA PRO A 177 12.39 -9.38 13.92
C PRO A 177 12.07 -7.89 13.73
N LEU A 178 11.33 -7.51 12.67
CA LEU A 178 10.89 -6.12 12.51
C LEU A 178 9.78 -5.75 13.50
N GLY A 179 8.99 -6.75 13.89
CA GLY A 179 8.01 -6.66 14.95
C GLY A 179 6.67 -6.10 14.50
N TYR A 180 5.83 -5.80 15.48
CA TYR A 180 4.53 -5.15 15.29
C TYR A 180 4.18 -4.31 16.52
N ASP A 181 3.30 -3.34 16.33
CA ASP A 181 2.72 -2.58 17.43
C ASP A 181 1.61 -3.39 18.11
N LYS A 182 1.74 -3.62 19.41
CA LYS A 182 0.63 -4.12 20.21
C LYS A 182 -0.38 -3.00 20.35
N VAL A 183 -1.63 -3.28 20.03
CA VAL A 183 -2.71 -2.31 20.15
C VAL A 183 -3.88 -2.88 20.92
N LYS A 184 -4.59 -2.02 21.64
CA LYS A 184 -5.86 -2.33 22.28
C LYS A 184 -6.98 -1.69 21.47
N PRO A 185 -7.82 -2.47 20.76
CA PRO A 185 -8.97 -1.92 20.06
C PRO A 185 -9.93 -1.24 21.03
N GLY A 186 -10.39 -0.04 20.65
CA GLY A 186 -11.47 0.68 21.31
C GLY A 186 -12.73 0.59 20.46
N THR A 187 -12.82 1.43 19.44
CA THR A 187 -13.92 1.45 18.47
C THR A 187 -13.64 0.62 17.22
N ALA A 188 -12.37 0.26 16.99
CA ALA A 188 -11.97 -0.53 15.83
C ALA A 188 -12.42 -1.99 15.96
N GLU A 189 -12.90 -2.57 14.86
CA GLU A 189 -13.07 -4.02 14.73
C GLU A 189 -11.76 -4.68 14.27
N THR A 190 -11.46 -5.86 14.79
CA THR A 190 -10.29 -6.63 14.35
C THR A 190 -10.63 -7.44 13.11
N LEU A 191 -9.90 -7.21 12.02
CA LEU A 191 -10.06 -7.90 10.73
C LEU A 191 -9.07 -9.05 10.54
N ALA A 192 -7.93 -9.02 11.23
CA ALA A 192 -6.95 -10.10 11.22
C ALA A 192 -6.21 -10.19 12.57
N GLU A 193 -5.78 -11.38 12.97
CA GLU A 193 -5.19 -11.64 14.29
C GLU A 193 -3.93 -12.49 14.20
N PHE A 194 -2.96 -12.18 15.06
CA PHE A 194 -1.82 -13.07 15.33
C PHE A 194 -2.27 -14.27 16.18
N ALA A 195 -1.46 -15.33 16.22
CA ALA A 195 -1.77 -16.54 16.99
C ALA A 195 -1.95 -16.31 18.50
N ASN A 196 -1.38 -15.22 19.05
CA ASN A 196 -1.54 -14.84 20.46
C ASN A 196 -2.79 -13.97 20.72
N GLY A 197 -3.62 -13.73 19.70
CA GLY A 197 -4.84 -12.91 19.79
C GLY A 197 -4.60 -11.40 19.61
N ASP A 198 -3.35 -10.95 19.43
CA ASP A 198 -3.09 -9.55 19.16
C ASP A 198 -3.68 -9.16 17.77
N PRO A 199 -4.28 -7.96 17.63
CA PRO A 199 -4.76 -7.49 16.33
C PRO A 199 -3.62 -7.25 15.34
N ALA A 200 -3.75 -7.81 14.14
CA ALA A 200 -2.83 -7.61 13.01
C ALA A 200 -3.33 -6.54 12.02
N ILE A 201 -4.63 -6.57 11.72
CA ILE A 201 -5.32 -5.55 10.92
C ILE A 201 -6.60 -5.19 11.66
N THR A 202 -6.86 -3.90 11.84
CA THR A 202 -8.11 -3.40 12.40
C THR A 202 -8.77 -2.40 11.44
N LEU A 203 -10.07 -2.19 11.60
CA LEU A 203 -10.86 -1.21 10.86
C LEU A 203 -11.67 -0.37 11.84
N ASN A 204 -11.49 0.94 11.79
CA ASN A 204 -12.28 1.90 12.55
C ASN A 204 -13.10 2.77 11.61
N ARG A 205 -14.36 3.03 11.95
CA ARG A 205 -15.18 4.04 11.27
C ARG A 205 -15.08 5.34 12.04
N PHE A 206 -14.85 6.43 11.33
CA PHE A 206 -14.61 7.75 11.93
C PHE A 206 -15.40 8.81 11.18
N ASP A 207 -16.56 9.18 11.74
CA ASP A 207 -17.58 9.97 11.09
C ASP A 207 -17.98 9.39 9.72
N LYS A 208 -17.71 10.10 8.62
CA LYS A 208 -18.01 9.64 7.26
C LYS A 208 -16.89 8.76 6.68
N GLY A 209 -15.70 8.80 7.25
CA GLY A 209 -14.53 8.07 6.79
C GLY A 209 -14.27 6.78 7.56
N LEU A 210 -13.11 6.21 7.30
CA LEU A 210 -12.64 5.00 7.97
C LEU A 210 -11.11 4.91 7.96
N CYS A 211 -10.57 4.13 8.88
CA CYS A 211 -9.15 3.83 8.99
C CYS A 211 -8.94 2.33 9.06
N TYR A 212 -8.13 1.78 8.15
CA TYR A 212 -7.47 0.50 8.37
C TYR A 212 -6.17 0.76 9.12
N PHE A 213 -5.92 0.01 10.20
CA PHE A 213 -4.65 0.08 10.94
C PHE A 213 -3.93 -1.27 10.86
N TRP A 214 -2.75 -1.29 10.23
CA TRP A 214 -1.92 -2.48 10.00
C TRP A 214 -0.75 -2.50 10.98
N THR A 215 -0.77 -3.41 11.96
CA THR A 215 0.17 -3.37 13.09
C THR A 215 1.58 -3.91 12.82
N PRO A 216 1.85 -4.83 11.88
CA PRO A 216 3.22 -5.19 11.49
C PRO A 216 4.04 -3.97 11.11
N ILE A 217 5.29 -3.94 11.54
CA ILE A 217 6.21 -2.84 11.29
C ILE A 217 6.99 -3.10 10.00
N TYR A 218 7.05 -2.09 9.14
CA TYR A 218 7.59 -2.15 7.78
C TYR A 218 7.06 -3.37 6.97
N PRO A 219 5.72 -3.52 6.81
CA PRO A 219 5.14 -4.71 6.19
C PRO A 219 5.55 -4.89 4.73
N ALA A 220 5.81 -3.81 4.00
CA ALA A 220 6.22 -3.88 2.60
C ALA A 220 7.67 -4.34 2.43
N LEU A 221 8.46 -4.43 3.50
CA LEU A 221 9.75 -5.13 3.46
C LEU A 221 9.60 -6.65 3.43
N CYS A 222 8.38 -7.20 3.54
CA CYS A 222 8.15 -8.64 3.41
C CYS A 222 8.11 -9.04 1.93
N TYR A 223 9.27 -8.98 1.28
CA TYR A 223 9.50 -9.44 -0.09
C TYR A 223 10.84 -10.18 -0.18
N VAL A 224 11.04 -10.90 -1.28
CA VAL A 224 12.35 -11.41 -1.69
C VAL A 224 12.69 -10.80 -3.06
N GLY A 225 13.98 -10.52 -3.27
CA GLY A 225 14.48 -10.12 -4.58
C GLY A 225 14.14 -11.19 -5.62
N SER A 226 13.48 -10.79 -6.70
CA SER A 226 13.20 -11.63 -7.85
C SER A 226 14.42 -11.65 -8.79
N GLY A 227 14.34 -12.40 -9.88
CA GLY A 227 15.39 -12.39 -10.92
C GLY A 227 15.35 -11.17 -11.85
N PHE A 228 14.53 -10.15 -11.58
CA PHE A 228 14.43 -8.94 -12.40
C PHE A 228 15.45 -7.87 -11.96
N GLU A 229 16.06 -7.18 -12.92
CA GLU A 229 16.99 -6.07 -12.63
C GLU A 229 16.28 -4.73 -12.38
N ASN A 230 15.02 -4.59 -12.81
CA ASN A 230 14.25 -3.36 -12.65
C ASN A 230 13.58 -3.31 -11.25
N ASP A 231 13.55 -2.14 -10.61
CA ASP A 231 13.01 -2.03 -9.24
C ASP A 231 11.47 -2.19 -9.19
N ALA A 232 10.78 -1.99 -10.33
CA ALA A 232 9.34 -2.13 -10.48
C ALA A 232 8.87 -3.60 -10.35
N SER A 233 9.73 -4.56 -10.73
CA SER A 233 9.44 -6.00 -10.77
C SER A 233 10.37 -6.83 -9.87
N VAL A 234 11.38 -6.21 -9.24
CA VAL A 234 12.32 -6.95 -8.39
C VAL A 234 11.69 -7.51 -7.11
N LYS A 235 10.49 -7.07 -6.70
CA LYS A 235 9.93 -7.41 -5.39
C LYS A 235 8.90 -8.52 -5.50
N ASP A 236 9.29 -9.75 -5.14
CA ASP A 236 8.37 -10.86 -4.92
C ASP A 236 7.87 -10.83 -3.47
N PHE A 237 6.71 -10.22 -3.26
CA PHE A 237 6.10 -10.13 -1.93
C PHE A 237 5.79 -11.50 -1.36
N TRP A 238 5.99 -11.62 -0.05
CA TRP A 238 5.62 -12.80 0.70
C TRP A 238 4.09 -12.98 0.69
N PRO A 239 3.57 -14.20 0.93
CA PRO A 239 2.15 -14.50 0.89
C PRO A 239 1.28 -13.45 1.58
N ASN A 240 0.33 -12.92 0.80
CA ASN A 240 -0.71 -11.99 1.20
C ASN A 240 -0.25 -10.61 1.74
N VAL A 241 1.02 -10.24 1.58
CA VAL A 241 1.51 -8.90 1.96
C VAL A 241 0.96 -7.84 0.99
N ARG A 242 1.19 -8.04 -0.31
CA ARG A 242 0.69 -7.17 -1.38
C ARG A 242 -0.85 -7.19 -1.41
N GLU A 243 -1.43 -8.37 -1.29
CA GLU A 243 -2.88 -8.58 -1.33
C GLU A 243 -3.57 -7.89 -0.16
N ALA A 244 -2.98 -7.89 1.06
CA ALA A 244 -3.53 -7.14 2.20
C ALA A 244 -3.53 -5.63 1.96
N LEU A 245 -2.46 -5.07 1.39
CA LEU A 245 -2.42 -3.65 1.03
C LEU A 245 -3.51 -3.32 -0.02
N ALA A 246 -3.59 -4.10 -1.09
CA ALA A 246 -4.59 -3.92 -2.14
C ALA A 246 -6.01 -4.07 -1.60
N ALA A 247 -6.25 -5.03 -0.72
CA ALA A 247 -7.54 -5.27 -0.08
C ALA A 247 -7.97 -4.09 0.80
N MET A 248 -7.08 -3.50 1.60
CA MET A 248 -7.41 -2.32 2.40
C MET A 248 -7.74 -1.10 1.53
N VAL A 249 -7.02 -0.90 0.43
CA VAL A 249 -7.30 0.18 -0.53
C VAL A 249 -8.63 -0.02 -1.24
N LYS A 250 -8.83 -1.18 -1.89
CA LYS A 250 -10.06 -1.50 -2.64
C LYS A 250 -11.28 -1.63 -1.71
N GLY A 251 -11.10 -2.21 -0.53
CA GLY A 251 -12.13 -2.32 0.51
C GLY A 251 -12.58 -0.97 1.04
N GLY A 252 -11.64 -0.06 1.30
CA GLY A 252 -11.96 1.30 1.73
C GLY A 252 -12.68 2.11 0.65
N LEU A 253 -12.25 2.01 -0.61
CA LEU A 253 -12.97 2.60 -1.75
C LEU A 253 -14.41 2.10 -1.81
N ALA A 254 -14.62 0.79 -1.75
CA ALA A 254 -15.96 0.19 -1.81
C ALA A 254 -16.86 0.66 -0.66
N GLN A 255 -16.33 0.77 0.56
CA GLN A 255 -17.06 1.30 1.72
C GLN A 255 -17.46 2.77 1.54
N GLN A 256 -16.68 3.55 0.79
CA GLN A 256 -16.99 4.92 0.39
C GLN A 256 -17.80 5.01 -0.91
N LYS A 257 -18.33 3.89 -1.42
CA LYS A 257 -19.03 3.79 -2.71
C LYS A 257 -18.22 4.40 -3.86
N ALA A 258 -16.90 4.24 -3.80
CA ALA A 258 -15.95 4.68 -4.79
C ALA A 258 -15.27 3.45 -5.42
N ALA A 259 -14.63 3.66 -6.57
CA ALA A 259 -13.84 2.68 -7.27
C ALA A 259 -12.50 3.30 -7.68
N LEU A 260 -11.56 2.45 -8.12
CA LEU A 260 -10.38 2.94 -8.84
C LEU A 260 -10.86 3.64 -10.13
N PRO A 261 -10.14 4.65 -10.63
CA PRO A 261 -10.51 5.28 -11.90
C PRO A 261 -10.54 4.26 -13.04
N VAL A 262 -9.63 3.28 -12.99
CA VAL A 262 -9.53 2.17 -13.92
C VAL A 262 -9.14 0.90 -13.15
N ASP A 263 -9.82 -0.22 -13.43
CA ASP A 263 -9.41 -1.56 -13.00
C ASP A 263 -9.05 -2.37 -14.25
N VAL A 264 -7.86 -2.97 -14.28
CA VAL A 264 -7.38 -3.80 -15.40
C VAL A 264 -7.18 -5.22 -14.90
N THR A 265 -7.80 -6.16 -15.59
CA THR A 265 -7.74 -7.60 -15.28
C THR A 265 -7.24 -8.38 -16.49
N GLY A 266 -6.92 -9.66 -16.28
CA GLY A 266 -6.33 -10.51 -17.34
C GLY A 266 -4.86 -10.19 -17.62
N VAL A 267 -4.20 -9.45 -16.73
CA VAL A 267 -2.79 -9.08 -16.84
C VAL A 267 -1.97 -9.74 -15.72
N SER A 268 -0.67 -9.93 -15.96
CA SER A 268 0.25 -10.38 -14.93
C SER A 268 0.51 -9.26 -13.92
N LYS A 269 1.13 -9.60 -12.78
CA LYS A 269 1.57 -8.60 -11.81
C LYS A 269 2.65 -7.65 -12.34
N GLU A 270 3.30 -8.00 -13.45
CA GLU A 270 4.39 -7.23 -14.05
C GLU A 270 3.87 -6.11 -14.97
N VAL A 271 2.56 -6.07 -15.22
CA VAL A 271 1.92 -5.00 -15.98
C VAL A 271 1.57 -3.85 -15.05
N GLU A 272 2.28 -2.73 -15.19
CA GLU A 272 1.92 -1.48 -14.53
C GLU A 272 0.77 -0.78 -15.26
N VAL A 273 -0.18 -0.23 -14.50
CA VAL A 273 -1.26 0.61 -15.01
C VAL A 273 -1.15 2.01 -14.43
N THR A 274 -0.86 2.98 -15.29
CA THR A 274 -0.77 4.39 -14.91
C THR A 274 -1.87 5.20 -15.61
N VAL A 275 -2.59 6.01 -14.83
CA VAL A 275 -3.66 6.88 -15.34
C VAL A 275 -3.23 8.34 -15.25
N ARG A 276 -3.16 9.02 -16.40
CA ARG A 276 -2.93 10.46 -16.47
C ARG A 276 -4.21 11.18 -16.82
N GLN A 277 -4.63 12.10 -15.96
CA GLN A 277 -5.84 12.90 -16.18
C GLN A 277 -5.49 14.19 -16.92
N GLN A 278 -6.32 14.55 -17.91
CA GLN A 278 -6.23 15.82 -18.64
C GLN A 278 -7.59 16.55 -18.56
N PRO A 279 -7.89 17.22 -17.41
CA PRO A 279 -9.20 17.81 -17.16
C PRO A 279 -9.62 18.84 -18.21
N GLU A 280 -8.68 19.66 -18.68
CA GLU A 280 -8.91 20.67 -19.74
C GLU A 280 -9.36 20.07 -21.07
N GLN A 281 -9.04 18.78 -21.29
CA GLN A 281 -9.38 18.03 -22.50
C GLN A 281 -10.49 17.00 -22.24
N GLY A 282 -11.02 16.93 -21.00
CA GLY A 282 -12.07 15.99 -20.62
C GLY A 282 -11.69 14.52 -20.81
N ARG A 283 -10.40 14.16 -20.70
CA ARG A 283 -9.93 12.79 -21.01
C ARG A 283 -8.90 12.24 -20.04
N TRP A 284 -8.78 10.92 -20.02
CA TRP A 284 -7.75 10.17 -19.33
C TRP A 284 -6.89 9.39 -20.32
N MET A 285 -5.59 9.30 -20.03
CA MET A 285 -4.64 8.44 -20.75
C MET A 285 -4.28 7.29 -19.83
N VAL A 286 -4.63 6.08 -20.23
CA VAL A 286 -4.36 4.84 -19.50
C VAL A 286 -3.18 4.16 -20.17
N HIS A 287 -2.04 4.14 -19.49
CA HIS A 287 -0.83 3.47 -19.94
C HIS A 287 -0.78 2.07 -19.32
N LEU A 288 -0.49 1.07 -20.15
CA LEU A 288 -0.19 -0.29 -19.71
C LEU A 288 1.24 -0.62 -20.14
N LEU A 289 2.09 -0.97 -19.19
CA LEU A 289 3.49 -1.30 -19.45
C LEU A 289 3.82 -2.66 -18.81
N ASP A 290 4.11 -3.66 -19.64
CA ASP A 290 4.61 -4.96 -19.20
C ASP A 290 6.12 -4.87 -18.96
N TYR A 291 6.53 -4.98 -17.70
CA TYR A 291 7.94 -5.00 -17.30
C TYR A 291 8.59 -6.39 -17.47
N ASP A 292 7.81 -7.44 -17.76
CA ASP A 292 8.35 -8.77 -17.96
C ASP A 292 8.97 -8.92 -19.35
N THR A 293 10.29 -8.76 -19.40
CA THR A 293 11.09 -8.94 -20.62
C THR A 293 11.08 -10.38 -21.16
N LYS A 294 10.52 -11.34 -20.42
CA LYS A 294 10.37 -12.75 -20.80
C LYS A 294 8.93 -13.10 -21.21
N SER A 295 8.00 -12.17 -21.06
CA SER A 295 6.59 -12.32 -21.44
C SER A 295 6.45 -12.57 -22.94
N ALA A 296 5.42 -13.33 -23.33
CA ALA A 296 5.02 -13.51 -24.73
C ALA A 296 4.00 -12.44 -25.19
N GLY A 297 4.02 -11.29 -24.52
CA GLY A 297 3.03 -10.23 -24.62
C GLY A 297 1.82 -10.45 -23.73
N VAL A 298 1.12 -9.36 -23.45
CA VAL A 298 -0.13 -9.32 -22.70
C VAL A 298 -1.28 -9.66 -23.64
N LYS A 299 -2.14 -10.60 -23.22
CA LYS A 299 -3.26 -11.08 -24.03
C LYS A 299 -4.56 -11.06 -23.26
N GLY A 300 -5.63 -10.61 -23.91
CA GLY A 300 -6.97 -10.62 -23.34
C GLY A 300 -7.14 -9.72 -22.10
N ALA A 301 -6.38 -8.62 -22.01
CA ALA A 301 -6.56 -7.64 -20.96
C ALA A 301 -7.95 -6.99 -21.05
N VAL A 302 -8.62 -6.84 -19.91
CA VAL A 302 -9.93 -6.19 -19.81
C VAL A 302 -9.80 -4.97 -18.93
N MET A 303 -10.21 -3.81 -19.45
CA MET A 303 -10.21 -2.55 -18.74
C MET A 303 -11.63 -2.15 -18.37
N THR A 304 -11.87 -1.91 -17.07
CA THR A 304 -13.10 -1.28 -16.57
C THR A 304 -12.77 0.14 -16.13
N VAL A 305 -13.46 1.12 -16.71
CA VAL A 305 -13.32 2.54 -16.40
C VAL A 305 -14.46 2.97 -15.51
N HIS A 306 -14.15 3.70 -14.43
CA HIS A 306 -15.13 4.27 -13.50
C HIS A 306 -15.03 5.81 -13.53
N PRO A 307 -15.81 6.49 -14.40
CA PRO A 307 -15.81 7.94 -14.48
C PRO A 307 -16.17 8.61 -13.14
N PRO A 308 -15.74 9.87 -12.92
CA PRO A 308 -16.17 10.64 -11.77
C PRO A 308 -17.69 10.81 -11.73
N GLU A 309 -18.23 11.10 -10.56
CA GLU A 309 -19.66 11.35 -10.38
C GLU A 309 -20.18 12.41 -11.37
N GLY A 310 -21.27 12.08 -12.06
CA GLY A 310 -21.88 12.94 -13.08
C GLY A 310 -21.20 12.90 -14.46
N LYS A 311 -20.19 12.05 -14.66
CA LYS A 311 -19.55 11.82 -15.97
C LYS A 311 -19.85 10.44 -16.52
N THR A 312 -19.82 10.31 -17.85
CA THR A 312 -19.91 9.03 -18.55
C THR A 312 -18.78 8.86 -19.55
N VAL A 313 -18.47 7.61 -19.94
CA VAL A 313 -17.52 7.35 -21.02
C VAL A 313 -18.17 7.65 -22.35
N LYS A 314 -17.65 8.66 -23.05
CA LYS A 314 -18.06 9.04 -24.41
C LYS A 314 -17.44 8.11 -25.45
N ARG A 315 -16.14 7.88 -25.32
CA ARG A 315 -15.33 7.16 -26.31
C ARG A 315 -14.09 6.59 -25.66
N ILE A 316 -13.67 5.41 -26.13
CA ILE A 316 -12.35 4.84 -25.83
C ILE A 316 -11.65 4.57 -27.16
N PHE A 317 -10.38 4.94 -27.30
CA PHE A 317 -9.62 4.71 -28.54
C PHE A 317 -8.12 4.53 -28.29
N TYR A 318 -7.44 3.87 -29.23
CA TYR A 318 -5.98 3.81 -29.26
C TYR A 318 -5.43 5.06 -29.96
N PRO A 319 -4.57 5.85 -29.30
CA PRO A 319 -4.12 7.13 -29.84
C PRO A 319 -3.09 7.01 -30.97
N ASP A 320 -2.44 5.87 -31.11
CA ASP A 320 -1.48 5.57 -32.19
C ASP A 320 -2.15 5.35 -33.54
N THR A 321 -3.34 4.76 -33.54
CA THR A 321 -4.11 4.39 -34.75
C THR A 321 -5.40 5.17 -34.91
N GLY A 322 -5.89 5.80 -33.85
CA GLY A 322 -7.22 6.43 -33.79
C GLY A 322 -8.39 5.44 -33.71
N THR A 323 -8.09 4.13 -33.62
CA THR A 323 -9.09 3.06 -33.64
C THR A 323 -9.93 3.06 -32.37
N GLU A 324 -11.25 3.02 -32.51
CA GLU A 324 -12.17 2.94 -31.37
C GLU A 324 -12.15 1.56 -30.72
N ILE A 325 -12.16 1.56 -29.38
CA ILE A 325 -12.34 0.36 -28.57
C ILE A 325 -13.81 0.28 -28.20
N LYS A 326 -14.47 -0.80 -28.63
CA LYS A 326 -15.85 -1.07 -28.23
C LYS A 326 -15.90 -1.33 -26.72
N PHE A 327 -16.85 -0.71 -26.06
CA PHE A 327 -17.10 -0.91 -24.64
C PHE A 327 -18.56 -1.25 -24.39
N THR A 328 -18.82 -1.85 -23.22
CA THR A 328 -20.16 -2.19 -22.73
C THR A 328 -20.37 -1.56 -21.37
N ALA A 329 -21.63 -1.33 -20.99
CA ALA A 329 -21.94 -0.83 -19.65
C ALA A 329 -21.48 -1.83 -18.58
N ALA A 330 -20.83 -1.33 -17.55
CA ALA A 330 -20.41 -2.08 -16.37
C ALA A 330 -20.91 -1.38 -15.11
N GLU A 331 -20.84 -2.05 -13.95
CA GLU A 331 -21.26 -1.45 -12.69
C GLU A 331 -20.46 -0.17 -12.39
N GLY A 332 -21.16 0.97 -12.39
CA GLY A 332 -20.56 2.29 -12.18
C GLY A 332 -19.57 2.73 -13.27
N GLY A 333 -19.66 2.18 -14.50
CA GLY A 333 -18.64 2.43 -15.51
C GLY A 333 -18.84 1.79 -16.87
N ALA A 334 -17.73 1.60 -17.59
CA ALA A 334 -17.69 0.94 -18.89
C ALA A 334 -16.53 -0.06 -18.97
N ALA A 335 -16.78 -1.25 -19.52
CA ALA A 335 -15.78 -2.29 -19.70
C ALA A 335 -15.42 -2.47 -21.18
N ALA A 336 -14.13 -2.58 -21.47
CA ALA A 336 -13.57 -2.73 -22.81
C ALA A 336 -12.49 -3.82 -22.84
N ASN A 337 -12.53 -4.66 -23.88
CA ASN A 337 -11.45 -5.59 -24.18
C ASN A 337 -10.33 -4.84 -24.88
N LEU A 338 -9.12 -4.91 -24.34
CA LEU A 338 -7.94 -4.34 -24.96
C LEU A 338 -7.35 -5.31 -25.98
N ARG A 339 -6.61 -4.79 -26.94
CA ARG A 339 -5.83 -5.58 -27.89
C ARG A 339 -4.63 -6.20 -27.18
N ASP A 340 -4.11 -7.27 -27.75
CA ASP A 340 -2.84 -7.84 -27.31
C ASP A 340 -1.70 -6.86 -27.61
N PHE A 341 -0.69 -6.82 -26.74
CA PHE A 341 0.49 -5.97 -26.91
C PHE A 341 1.75 -6.61 -26.31
N ASP A 342 2.92 -6.28 -26.86
CA ASP A 342 4.17 -6.93 -26.46
C ASP A 342 4.80 -6.31 -25.19
N VAL A 343 4.90 -4.98 -25.14
CA VAL A 343 5.58 -4.26 -24.05
C VAL A 343 4.73 -3.13 -23.51
N HIS A 344 4.24 -2.25 -24.38
CA HIS A 344 3.48 -1.06 -23.99
C HIS A 344 2.25 -0.92 -24.87
N ASP A 345 1.14 -0.51 -24.26
CA ASP A 345 -0.02 0.01 -24.96
C ASP A 345 -0.67 1.16 -24.21
N MET A 346 -1.55 1.88 -24.88
CA MET A 346 -2.26 3.02 -24.32
C MET A 346 -3.69 3.12 -24.85
N ALA A 347 -4.63 3.33 -23.93
CA ALA A 347 -6.01 3.68 -24.26
C ALA A 347 -6.30 5.12 -23.79
N VAL A 348 -6.96 5.90 -24.64
CA VAL A 348 -7.51 7.22 -24.25
C VAL A 348 -9.00 7.05 -23.99
N VAL A 349 -9.43 7.54 -22.83
CA VAL A 349 -10.85 7.57 -22.42
C VAL A 349 -11.30 9.03 -22.44
N GLU A 350 -12.25 9.35 -23.32
CA GLU A 350 -12.93 10.64 -23.33
C GLU A 350 -14.21 10.57 -22.50
N LEU A 351 -14.42 11.57 -21.65
CA LEU A 351 -15.56 11.67 -20.75
C LEU A 351 -16.48 12.81 -21.20
N GLU A 352 -17.79 12.65 -21.02
CA GLU A 352 -18.79 13.71 -21.21
C GLU A 352 -19.65 13.93 -19.98
#